data_AF-A0A7Z0S8X8-F1
#
_entry.id   AF-A0A7Z0S8X8-F1
#
_cell.length_a   1.000
_cell.length_b   1.000
_cell.length_c   1.000
_cell.angle_alpha   90.00
_cell.angle_beta   90.00
_cell.angle_gamma   90.00
#
_symmetry.space_group_name_H-M   'P 1'
#
loop_
_entity.id
_entity.type
_entity.pdbx_description
1 polymer ?
#
loop_
_entity_poly.entity_id
_entity_poly.type
_entity_poly.pdbx_seq_one_letter_code
_entity_poly.pdbx_strand_id
1 'polypeptide(L)' 'MTPEDFKAWRKHMSLSQRAAAEALGVALPTLQAWERGAAFATGKPVEIDRRTALACAALAAGLGEWANDAEKAH' A
#
# COMPACT_ATOMS: atom_id res chain seq x y z
N MET A 1 2.14 -8.92 6.12
CA MET A 1 0.98 -8.98 5.20
C MET A 1 1.41 -9.81 4.03
N THR A 2 0.67 -10.86 3.68
CA THR A 2 1.04 -11.70 2.53
C THR A 2 0.63 -11.01 1.20
N PRO A 3 1.21 -11.42 0.05
CA PRO A 3 0.76 -10.96 -1.26
C PRO A 3 -0.74 -11.17 -1.49
N GLU A 4 -1.26 -12.28 -0.97
CA GLU A 4 -2.68 -12.65 -1.05
C GLU A 4 -3.55 -11.70 -0.22
N ASP A 5 -3.14 -11.39 1.02
CA ASP A 5 -3.80 -10.38 1.86
C ASP A 5 -3.82 -9.01 1.18
N PHE A 6 -2.71 -8.60 0.55
CA PHE A 6 -2.61 -7.32 -0.16
C PHE A 6 -3.61 -7.26 -1.32
N LYS A 7 -3.71 -8.35 -2.09
CA LYS A 7 -4.69 -8.47 -3.18
C LYS A 7 -6.13 -8.45 -2.66
N ALA A 8 -6.40 -9.10 -1.53
CA ALA A 8 -7.69 -9.10 -0.88
C ALA A 8 -8.07 -7.68 -0.39
N TRP A 9 -7.14 -6.97 0.25
CA TRP A 9 -7.31 -5.58 0.66
C TRP A 9 -7.64 -4.67 -0.52
N ARG A 10 -6.88 -4.76 -1.62
CA ARG A 10 -7.13 -3.95 -2.82
C ARG A 10 -8.52 -4.20 -3.40
N LYS A 11 -8.93 -5.47 -3.47
CA LYS A 11 -10.28 -5.86 -3.91
C LYS A 11 -11.36 -5.34 -2.97
N HIS A 12 -11.13 -5.42 -1.65
CA HIS A 12 -12.05 -4.92 -0.64
C HIS A 12 -12.26 -3.40 -0.78
N MET A 13 -11.19 -2.65 -1.01
CA MET A 13 -11.22 -1.21 -1.28
C MET A 13 -11.73 -0.84 -2.68
N SER A 14 -12.01 -1.83 -3.55
CA SER A 14 -12.35 -1.62 -4.97
C SER A 14 -11.36 -0.72 -5.73
N LEU A 15 -10.07 -0.77 -5.34
CA LEU A 15 -9.03 0.06 -5.95
C LEU A 15 -8.41 -0.62 -7.18
N SER A 16 -8.18 0.17 -8.22
CA SER A 16 -7.30 -0.26 -9.32
C SER A 16 -5.86 -0.37 -8.83
N GLN A 17 -5.02 -1.15 -9.51
CA GLN A 17 -3.59 -1.25 -9.14
C GLN A 17 -2.91 0.12 -9.13
N ARG A 18 -3.30 0.99 -10.08
CA ARG A 18 -2.80 2.37 -10.14
C ARG A 18 -3.30 3.20 -8.96
N ALA A 19 -4.60 3.17 -8.67
CA ALA A 19 -5.15 3.92 -7.53
C ALA A 19 -4.55 3.47 -6.18
N ALA A 20 -4.33 2.18 -6.00
CA ALA A 20 -3.67 1.64 -4.81
C ALA A 20 -2.20 2.08 -4.73
N ALA A 21 -1.51 2.20 -5.87
CA ALA A 21 -0.12 2.64 -5.91
C ALA A 21 -0.01 4.13 -5.56
N GLU A 22 -0.90 4.97 -6.10
CA GLU A 22 -1.01 6.39 -5.76
C GLU A 22 -1.35 6.58 -4.27
N ALA A 23 -2.33 5.83 -3.74
CA ALA A 23 -2.72 5.91 -2.34
C ALA A 23 -1.59 5.53 -1.37
N LEU A 24 -0.72 4.61 -1.78
CA LEU A 24 0.46 4.20 -1.01
C LEU A 24 1.71 5.04 -1.32
N GLY A 25 1.66 5.94 -2.31
CA GLY A 25 2.81 6.73 -2.75
C GLY A 25 3.94 5.89 -3.36
N VAL A 26 3.62 4.78 -4.01
CA VAL A 26 4.61 3.88 -4.62
C VAL A 26 4.44 3.76 -6.13
N ALA A 27 5.50 3.36 -6.81
CA ALA A 27 5.41 3.06 -8.24
C ALA A 27 4.53 1.83 -8.49
N LEU A 28 3.70 1.88 -9.54
CA LEU A 28 2.87 0.76 -10.00
C LEU A 28 3.61 -0.60 -10.10
N PRO A 29 4.83 -0.69 -10.69
CA PRO A 29 5.55 -1.96 -10.74
C PRO A 29 5.97 -2.50 -9.36
N THR A 30 6.19 -1.62 -8.37
CA THR A 30 6.45 -2.02 -6.98
C THR A 30 5.22 -2.66 -6.36
N LEU A 31 4.04 -2.06 -6.56
CA LEU A 31 2.78 -2.62 -6.10
C LEU A 31 2.47 -3.97 -6.76
N GLN A 32 2.71 -4.09 -8.06
CA GLN A 32 2.53 -5.35 -8.78
C GLN A 32 3.54 -6.43 -8.32
N ALA A 33 4.77 -6.04 -7.97
CA ALA A 33 5.73 -6.96 -7.37
C ALA A 33 5.26 -7.47 -6.00
N TRP A 34 4.62 -6.62 -5.19
CA TRP A 34 4.00 -7.00 -3.92
C TRP A 34 2.80 -7.94 -4.09
N GLU A 35 1.88 -7.67 -5.02
CA GLU A 35 0.74 -8.58 -5.31
C GLU A 35 1.23 -9.95 -5.82
N ARG A 36 2.36 -10.00 -6.51
CA ARG A 36 2.97 -11.25 -6.99
C ARG A 36 3.85 -11.93 -5.94
N GLY A 37 4.31 -11.19 -4.93
CA GLY A 37 5.31 -11.66 -3.96
C GLY A 37 6.72 -11.81 -4.53
N ALA A 38 7.02 -11.22 -5.70
CA ALA A 38 8.34 -11.33 -6.34
C ALA A 38 8.71 -10.06 -7.11
N ALA A 39 9.97 -9.62 -6.97
CA ALA A 39 10.50 -8.42 -7.61
C ALA A 39 10.65 -8.65 -9.11
N PHE A 40 10.22 -7.69 -9.94
CA PHE A 40 10.35 -7.79 -11.40
C PHE A 40 11.81 -7.85 -11.87
N ALA A 41 12.70 -7.11 -11.21
CA ALA A 41 14.09 -6.98 -11.65
C ALA A 41 14.99 -8.14 -11.24
N THR A 42 14.70 -8.80 -10.12
CA THR A 42 15.62 -9.79 -9.52
C THR A 42 14.99 -11.15 -9.27
N GLY A 43 13.67 -11.29 -9.45
CA GLY A 43 12.93 -12.51 -9.14
C GLY A 43 12.93 -12.89 -7.65
N LYS A 44 13.52 -12.04 -6.78
CA LYS A 44 13.59 -12.29 -5.34
C LYS A 44 12.21 -12.19 -4.72
N PRO A 45 11.91 -13.01 -3.69
CA PRO A 45 10.69 -12.85 -2.91
C PRO A 45 10.64 -11.42 -2.35
N VAL A 46 9.52 -10.74 -2.55
CA VAL A 46 9.30 -9.42 -2.00
C VAL A 46 8.32 -9.55 -0.86
N GLU A 47 8.82 -9.33 0.33
CA GLU A 47 8.01 -9.22 1.53
C GLU A 47 7.45 -7.80 1.63
N ILE A 48 6.19 -7.70 2.04
CA ILE A 48 5.58 -6.41 2.31
C ILE A 48 6.03 -5.95 3.70
N ASP A 49 6.84 -4.90 3.73
CA ASP A 49 7.29 -4.26 4.96
C ASP A 49 6.13 -3.90 5.89
N ARG A 50 6.40 -3.93 7.19
CA ARG A 50 5.42 -3.58 8.24
C ARG A 50 4.85 -2.16 8.05
N ARG A 51 5.64 -1.24 7.49
CA ARG A 51 5.22 0.13 7.13
C ARG A 51 4.10 0.12 6.10
N THR A 52 4.26 -0.61 5.00
CA THR A 52 3.25 -0.76 3.95
C THR A 52 2.01 -1.48 4.47
N ALA A 53 2.19 -2.52 5.30
CA ALA A 53 1.08 -3.23 5.92
C ALA A 53 0.22 -2.29 6.80
N LEU A 54 0.86 -1.45 7.61
CA LEU A 54 0.16 -0.45 8.43
C LEU A 54 -0.50 0.64 7.56
N ALA A 55 0.14 1.09 6.49
CA ALA A 55 -0.45 2.04 5.56
C ALA A 55 -1.70 1.48 4.87
N CYS A 56 -1.69 0.21 4.45
CA CYS A 56 -2.88 -0.45 3.90
C CYS A 56 -4.01 -0.54 4.94
N ALA A 57 -3.68 -0.88 6.19
CA ALA A 57 -4.66 -0.90 7.28
C ALA A 57 -5.23 0.50 7.58
N ALA A 58 -4.40 1.53 7.56
CA ALA A 58 -4.81 2.92 7.73
C ALA A 58 -5.76 3.35 6.62
N LEU A 59 -5.39 3.12 5.35
CA LEU A 59 -6.25 3.39 4.20
C LEU A 59 -7.57 2.61 4.26
N ALA A 60 -7.53 1.35 4.73
CA ALA A 60 -8.75 0.56 4.92
C ALA A 60 -9.68 1.14 5.98
N ALA A 61 -9.11 1.75 7.03
CA ALA A 61 -9.84 2.45 8.07
C ALA A 61 -10.24 3.88 7.66
N GLY A 62 -9.88 4.34 6.46
CA GLY A 62 -10.09 5.72 6.00
C GLY A 62 -9.19 6.75 6.68
N LEU A 63 -8.08 6.32 7.28
CA LEU A 63 -7.09 7.17 7.92
C LEU A 63 -6.11 7.71 6.87
N GLY A 64 -5.89 9.03 6.91
CA GLY A 64 -4.90 9.73 6.09
C GLY A 64 -3.54 9.84 6.74
N GLU A 65 -2.66 10.63 6.14
CA GLU A 65 -1.38 11.01 6.73
C GLU A 65 -1.58 11.65 8.11
N TRP A 66 -0.61 11.47 9.01
CA TRP A 66 -0.63 12.15 10.30
C TRP A 66 -0.44 13.65 10.06
N ALA A 67 -1.54 14.39 10.08
CA ALA A 67 -1.53 15.84 10.17
C ALA A 67 -1.44 16.20 11.66
N ASN A 68 -0.33 16.83 12.06
CA ASN A 68 -0.29 17.50 13.34
C ASN A 68 -1.22 18.72 13.23
N ASP A 69 -2.42 18.64 13.82
CA ASP A 69 -3.43 19.71 13.79
C ASP A 69 -2.95 21.02 14.47
N ALA A 70 -1.72 21.04 15.01
CA ALA A 70 -1.08 22.23 15.58
C ALA A 70 -0.74 23.34 14.57
N GLU A 71 -0.81 23.11 13.26
CA GLU A 71 -0.43 24.12 12.24
C GLU A 71 -1.61 24.74 11.47
N LYS A 72 -2.87 24.40 11.80
CA LYS A 72 -4.05 25.07 11.22
C LYS A 72 -4.63 26.20 12.09
N ALA A 73 -3.81 26.75 12.99
CA ALA A 73 -4.14 27.92 13.80
C ALA A 73 -3.12 29.05 13.58
N HIS A 74 -3.04 29.59 12.36
CA HIS A 74 -2.56 30.96 12.14
C HIS A 74 -3.20 31.59 10.89
#